data_AF-A0A485KYM9-F1
#
_entry.id   AF-A0A485KYM9-F1
#
_cell.length_a   1.000
_cell.length_b   1.000
_cell.length_c   1.000
_cell.angle_alpha   90.00
_cell.angle_beta   90.00
_cell.angle_gamma   90.00
#
_symmetry.space_group_name_H-M   'P 1'
#
loop_
_entity.id
_entity.type
_entity.pdbx_description
1 polymer ?
#
loop_
_entity_poly.entity_id
_entity_poly.type
_entity_poly.pdbx_seq_one_letter_code
_entity_poly.pdbx_strand_id
1 'polypeptide(L)'
;MKVTAVKPALDAVIQGPPRSTYHRSKLSIASSSLAIVVHVIVILYLVMWIGLCLLTTDADLKATKFLWPKTALVTYIVLVVAHVYMLVSLHGPSCRPFVFAKRTPSLVNSSSIVSSFQAHARRVTLFADLYDSEFVILFNVVELACQSHQAMVMLQTSSELATAMSYAALVILYSFVSPWILFIRNKHARTSVNNLADTLFSFCLSCGHPMVATVLPLLDYLLFDVNLQADNLWCTRVLLLGRVQSISNAFDYFCKLGMHVGTLLALSRLGLSANHVLPHKEYQSPRRRLFLRINAVATTTLACVATVAVVVSQTHRHACPSYCVADVHPLFDKSCQCVYADLNCHVLQMDDPTPLLNTTIIGSSLFYLQISRCSVPQGLPSTALAPFTDIYRLLINFSNLQSWTGPLPPSLNSLVIRYSQLAAIPDALLVNVPPSLRIIYLDSCSLGPLPDAALAAWGNIQKLYVINASLQSIPATLAASMTLLDVNFGLNNLTTLPPDWLDDATSLRQLYKARFPGNPLAVAPWSLAQRSLALDLSSTLVAKVPSGVALTKRRVVLDDTPYCSASTTSYCQPLCAPACFSYLRGNKYCNLACFNAACAFDGGDCDGLALDRS
;
A
#
# COMPACT_ATOMS: atom_id res chain seq x y z
N MET A 1 -49.09 11.74 -15.78
CA MET A 1 -50.33 10.95 -15.52
C MET A 1 -50.05 9.47 -15.68
N LYS A 2 -50.70 8.64 -14.83
CA LYS A 2 -50.63 7.17 -14.66
C LYS A 2 -49.58 6.62 -13.67
N VAL A 3 -49.73 7.01 -12.40
CA VAL A 3 -49.22 6.27 -11.22
C VAL A 3 -50.05 4.99 -10.96
N THR A 4 -51.20 4.84 -11.61
CA THR A 4 -52.19 3.76 -11.36
C THR A 4 -51.95 2.45 -12.11
N ALA A 5 -50.95 2.36 -12.99
CA ALA A 5 -50.67 1.14 -13.78
C ALA A 5 -49.51 0.27 -13.24
N VAL A 6 -48.81 0.71 -12.17
CA VAL A 6 -47.61 0.02 -11.65
C VAL A 6 -47.96 -1.13 -10.72
N LYS A 7 -49.06 -1.02 -9.95
CA LYS A 7 -49.46 -2.00 -8.94
C LYS A 7 -49.78 -3.39 -9.50
N PRO A 8 -50.56 -3.55 -10.59
CA PRO A 8 -50.91 -4.88 -11.13
C PRO A 8 -49.73 -5.61 -11.79
N ALA A 9 -48.77 -4.86 -12.35
CA ALA A 9 -47.56 -5.43 -12.95
C ALA A 9 -46.55 -5.91 -11.90
N LEU A 10 -46.49 -5.23 -10.75
CA LEU A 10 -45.68 -5.64 -9.61
C LEU A 10 -46.23 -6.91 -8.96
N ASP A 11 -47.57 -7.01 -8.81
CA ASP A 11 -48.24 -8.17 -8.21
C ASP A 11 -48.16 -9.44 -9.09
N ALA A 12 -48.18 -9.29 -10.42
CA ALA A 12 -48.01 -10.40 -11.37
C ALA A 12 -46.56 -10.96 -11.40
N VAL A 13 -45.55 -10.14 -11.12
CA VAL A 13 -44.14 -10.58 -10.98
C VAL A 13 -43.90 -11.28 -9.63
N ILE A 14 -44.66 -10.91 -8.60
CA ILE A 14 -44.60 -11.52 -7.25
C ILE A 14 -45.14 -12.95 -7.25
N GLN A 15 -46.12 -13.29 -8.11
CA GLN A 15 -46.70 -14.63 -8.14
C GLN A 15 -45.86 -15.69 -8.87
N GLY A 16 -44.88 -15.28 -9.69
CA GLY A 16 -44.00 -16.19 -10.43
C GLY A 16 -44.74 -17.04 -11.49
N PRO A 17 -44.18 -17.24 -12.70
CA PRO A 17 -44.76 -18.20 -13.62
C PRO A 17 -44.67 -19.62 -13.03
N PRO A 18 -45.58 -20.54 -13.39
CA PRO A 18 -45.49 -21.94 -12.97
C PRO A 18 -44.12 -22.49 -13.38
N ARG A 19 -43.49 -23.26 -12.47
CA ARG A 19 -42.17 -23.90 -12.68
C ARG A 19 -42.22 -24.78 -13.93
N SER A 20 -41.90 -24.24 -15.09
CA SER A 20 -41.41 -25.03 -16.21
C SER A 20 -39.93 -25.31 -15.96
N THR A 21 -39.53 -26.55 -16.22
CA THR A 21 -38.14 -27.01 -16.21
C THR A 21 -37.38 -26.30 -17.31
N TYR A 22 -36.95 -25.06 -17.05
CA TYR A 22 -36.11 -24.29 -17.95
C TYR A 22 -34.70 -24.90 -17.89
N HIS A 23 -34.29 -25.60 -18.96
CA HIS A 23 -32.89 -25.94 -19.13
C HIS A 23 -32.09 -24.63 -19.18
N ARG A 24 -31.33 -24.32 -18.13
CA ARG A 24 -30.40 -23.19 -18.17
C ARG A 24 -29.43 -23.41 -19.33
N SER A 25 -29.32 -22.42 -20.20
CA SER A 25 -28.31 -22.44 -21.25
C SER A 25 -26.91 -22.47 -20.62
N LYS A 26 -25.93 -23.08 -21.31
CA LYS A 26 -24.52 -23.06 -20.86
C LYS A 26 -24.02 -21.63 -20.57
N LEU A 27 -24.51 -20.66 -21.35
CA LEU A 27 -24.21 -19.24 -21.19
C LEU A 27 -24.76 -18.67 -19.86
N SER A 28 -25.99 -19.00 -19.47
CA SER A 28 -26.58 -18.60 -18.18
C SER A 28 -25.81 -19.16 -16.99
N ILE A 29 -25.35 -20.41 -17.09
CA ILE A 29 -24.50 -21.04 -16.06
C ILE A 29 -23.16 -20.31 -15.96
N ALA A 30 -22.48 -20.08 -17.08
CA ALA A 30 -21.20 -19.38 -17.11
C ALA A 30 -21.30 -17.96 -16.54
N SER A 31 -22.31 -17.17 -16.92
CA SER A 31 -22.53 -15.83 -16.38
C SER A 31 -22.82 -15.83 -14.88
N SER A 32 -23.58 -16.82 -14.39
CA SER A 32 -23.83 -16.97 -12.95
C SER A 32 -22.56 -17.33 -12.18
N SER A 33 -21.76 -18.26 -12.70
CA SER A 33 -20.48 -18.64 -12.08
C SER A 33 -19.49 -17.48 -12.07
N LEU A 34 -19.39 -16.71 -13.16
CA LEU A 34 -18.56 -15.52 -13.22
C LEU A 34 -18.99 -14.48 -12.17
N ALA A 35 -20.28 -14.19 -12.06
CA ALA A 35 -20.80 -13.26 -11.07
C ALA A 35 -20.45 -13.69 -9.63
N ILE A 36 -20.59 -14.99 -9.31
CA ILE A 36 -20.20 -15.54 -8.01
C ILE A 36 -18.71 -15.31 -7.73
N VAL A 37 -17.85 -15.68 -8.68
CA VAL A 37 -16.39 -15.54 -8.54
C VAL A 37 -16.01 -14.08 -8.32
N VAL A 38 -16.57 -13.17 -9.12
CA VAL A 38 -16.27 -11.73 -9.02
C VAL A 38 -16.78 -11.16 -7.70
N HIS A 39 -17.98 -11.53 -7.22
CA HIS A 39 -18.46 -11.13 -5.90
C HIS A 39 -17.50 -11.55 -4.79
N VAL A 40 -17.02 -12.80 -4.81
CA VAL A 40 -16.08 -13.32 -3.81
C VAL A 40 -14.76 -12.53 -3.84
N ILE A 41 -14.20 -12.27 -5.03
CA ILE A 41 -12.96 -11.51 -5.15
C ILE A 41 -13.11 -10.08 -4.61
N VAL A 42 -14.21 -9.39 -4.95
CA VAL A 42 -14.47 -8.04 -4.44
C VAL A 42 -14.62 -8.04 -2.92
N ILE A 43 -15.30 -9.03 -2.34
CA ILE A 43 -15.40 -9.18 -0.88
C ILE A 43 -14.02 -9.32 -0.25
N LEU A 44 -13.16 -10.19 -0.79
CA LEU A 44 -11.81 -10.40 -0.27
C LEU A 44 -10.97 -9.11 -0.33
N TYR A 45 -11.05 -8.38 -1.43
CA TYR A 45 -10.37 -7.09 -1.59
C TYR A 45 -10.85 -6.05 -0.57
N LEU A 46 -12.16 -5.92 -0.36
CA LEU A 46 -12.71 -4.98 0.62
C LEU A 46 -12.36 -5.39 2.05
N VAL A 47 -12.35 -6.68 2.37
CA VAL A 47 -11.91 -7.20 3.68
C VAL A 47 -10.43 -6.91 3.93
N MET A 48 -9.58 -7.02 2.92
CA MET A 48 -8.17 -6.61 3.01
C MET A 48 -8.06 -5.13 3.39
N TRP A 49 -8.83 -4.25 2.74
CA TRP A 49 -8.84 -2.82 3.08
C TRP A 49 -9.40 -2.51 4.47
N ILE A 50 -10.41 -3.25 4.93
CA ILE A 50 -10.89 -3.19 6.32
C ILE A 50 -9.75 -3.54 7.28
N GLY A 51 -9.01 -4.63 7.01
CA GLY A 51 -7.84 -5.02 7.79
C GLY A 51 -6.77 -3.92 7.82
N LEU A 52 -6.46 -3.33 6.67
CA LEU A 52 -5.52 -2.20 6.59
C LEU A 52 -6.00 -1.03 7.45
N CYS A 53 -7.26 -0.60 7.34
CA CYS A 53 -7.80 0.51 8.16
C CYS A 53 -7.71 0.26 9.67
N LEU A 54 -7.74 -1.01 10.11
CA LEU A 54 -7.68 -1.40 11.52
C LEU A 54 -6.25 -1.59 12.05
N LEU A 55 -5.30 -1.91 11.17
CA LEU A 55 -3.93 -2.31 11.53
C LEU A 55 -2.87 -1.26 11.20
N THR A 56 -3.14 -0.30 10.31
CA THR A 56 -2.19 0.76 9.95
C THR A 56 -1.97 1.74 11.10
N THR A 57 -0.71 2.13 11.30
CA THR A 57 -0.36 3.14 12.31
C THR A 57 -0.66 4.56 11.79
N ASP A 58 -0.73 5.54 12.69
CA ASP A 58 -0.89 6.96 12.31
C ASP A 58 0.24 7.46 11.39
N ALA A 59 1.43 6.86 11.50
CA ALA A 59 2.56 7.15 10.62
C ALA A 59 2.27 6.69 9.18
N ASP A 60 1.80 5.46 9.02
CA ASP A 60 1.49 4.87 7.72
C ASP A 60 0.32 5.59 7.04
N LEU A 61 -0.68 6.03 7.81
CA LEU A 61 -1.81 6.82 7.32
C LEU A 61 -1.34 8.17 6.74
N LYS A 62 -0.42 8.87 7.43
CA LYS A 62 0.17 10.10 6.92
C LYS A 62 1.05 9.85 5.70
N ALA A 63 1.87 8.80 5.72
CA ALA A 63 2.74 8.40 4.62
C ALA A 63 1.95 8.21 3.32
N THR A 64 0.82 7.52 3.42
CA THR A 64 -0.08 7.20 2.30
C THR A 64 -1.10 8.30 2.01
N LYS A 65 -1.08 9.45 2.71
CA LYS A 65 -2.11 10.50 2.60
C LYS A 65 -3.54 9.97 2.80
N PHE A 66 -3.73 8.94 3.62
CA PHE A 66 -5.04 8.37 3.91
C PHE A 66 -5.78 9.22 4.95
N LEU A 67 -6.61 10.16 4.48
CA LEU A 67 -7.23 11.17 5.35
C LEU A 67 -8.45 10.66 6.13
N TRP A 68 -9.23 9.74 5.57
CA TRP A 68 -10.55 9.33 6.12
C TRP A 68 -10.68 7.83 6.44
N PRO A 69 -9.80 7.25 7.29
CA PRO A 69 -9.76 5.81 7.53
C PRO A 69 -11.05 5.27 8.21
N LYS A 70 -11.65 6.04 9.13
CA LYS A 70 -12.89 5.62 9.81
C LYS A 70 -14.09 5.59 8.86
N THR A 71 -14.23 6.61 8.01
CA THR A 71 -15.28 6.67 7.00
C THR A 71 -15.09 5.55 5.98
N ALA A 72 -13.87 5.36 5.49
CA ALA A 72 -13.51 4.28 4.59
C ALA A 72 -13.87 2.91 5.16
N LEU A 73 -13.50 2.66 6.43
CA LEU A 73 -13.81 1.42 7.15
C LEU A 73 -15.31 1.11 7.13
N VAL A 74 -16.15 2.08 7.53
CA VAL A 74 -17.62 1.91 7.53
C VAL A 74 -18.14 1.64 6.13
N THR A 75 -17.66 2.39 5.14
CA THR A 75 -18.07 2.23 3.74
C THR A 75 -17.70 0.87 3.19
N TYR A 76 -16.49 0.38 3.45
CA TYR A 76 -16.07 -0.96 3.03
C TYR A 76 -16.89 -2.06 3.70
N ILE A 77 -17.23 -1.93 4.99
CA ILE A 77 -18.13 -2.87 5.69
C ILE A 77 -19.51 -2.91 5.02
N VAL A 78 -20.09 -1.75 4.71
CA VAL A 78 -21.39 -1.66 4.03
C VAL A 78 -21.34 -2.30 2.64
N LEU A 79 -20.29 -2.04 1.88
CA LEU A 79 -20.09 -2.65 0.56
C LEU A 79 -19.93 -4.18 0.65
N VAL A 80 -19.18 -4.70 1.62
CA VAL A 80 -19.08 -6.15 1.86
C VAL A 80 -20.44 -6.75 2.15
N VAL A 81 -21.22 -6.15 3.05
CA VAL A 81 -22.59 -6.61 3.36
C VAL A 81 -23.47 -6.60 2.10
N ALA A 82 -23.38 -5.55 1.29
CA ALA A 82 -24.13 -5.45 0.04
C ALA A 82 -23.74 -6.54 -0.97
N HIS A 83 -22.44 -6.82 -1.17
CA HIS A 83 -21.99 -7.90 -2.05
C HIS A 83 -22.41 -9.28 -1.53
N VAL A 84 -22.33 -9.54 -0.23
CA VAL A 84 -22.79 -10.80 0.39
C VAL A 84 -24.31 -10.96 0.21
N TYR A 85 -25.07 -9.89 0.46
CA TYR A 85 -26.52 -9.88 0.26
C TYR A 85 -26.91 -10.23 -1.18
N MET A 86 -26.26 -9.61 -2.16
CA MET A 86 -26.52 -9.87 -3.58
C MET A 86 -26.06 -11.27 -4.02
N LEU A 87 -24.93 -11.76 -3.49
CA LEU A 87 -24.44 -13.11 -3.73
C LEU A 87 -25.46 -14.17 -3.25
N VAL A 88 -25.96 -14.03 -2.01
CA VAL A 88 -26.92 -14.98 -1.43
C VAL A 88 -28.28 -14.89 -2.13
N SER A 89 -28.76 -13.69 -2.41
CA SER A 89 -30.10 -13.49 -2.98
C SER A 89 -30.19 -13.86 -4.46
N LEU A 90 -29.19 -13.57 -5.29
CA LEU A 90 -29.25 -13.83 -6.73
C LEU A 90 -28.60 -15.16 -7.15
N HIS A 91 -27.64 -15.64 -6.37
CA HIS A 91 -26.81 -16.79 -6.73
C HIS A 91 -26.81 -17.92 -5.69
N GLY A 92 -27.43 -17.72 -4.52
CA GLY A 92 -27.59 -18.76 -3.53
C GLY A 92 -28.40 -19.95 -4.09
N PRO A 93 -28.11 -21.18 -3.62
CA PRO A 93 -28.95 -22.32 -3.97
C PRO A 93 -30.38 -21.99 -3.52
N SER A 94 -31.32 -21.96 -4.46
CA SER A 94 -32.71 -22.15 -4.10
C SER A 94 -32.74 -23.46 -3.34
N CYS A 95 -33.01 -23.45 -2.03
CA CYS A 95 -33.11 -24.66 -1.23
C CYS A 95 -34.00 -25.65 -2.02
N ARG A 96 -33.39 -26.66 -2.64
CA ARG A 96 -34.14 -27.84 -3.05
C ARG A 96 -34.57 -28.46 -1.72
N PRO A 97 -35.86 -28.66 -1.45
CA PRO A 97 -36.20 -29.61 -0.42
C PRO A 97 -35.64 -30.93 -0.94
N PHE A 98 -34.55 -31.38 -0.33
CA PHE A 98 -34.05 -32.72 -0.55
C PHE A 98 -35.15 -33.61 0.04
N VAL A 99 -35.96 -34.20 -0.83
CA VAL A 99 -37.01 -35.16 -0.43
C VAL A 99 -36.28 -36.41 0.04
N PHE A 100 -35.85 -36.41 1.30
CA PHE A 100 -35.78 -37.63 2.07
C PHE A 100 -37.01 -37.67 2.96
N ALA A 101 -37.87 -38.62 2.67
CA ALA A 101 -38.96 -39.01 3.52
C ALA A 101 -38.40 -39.32 4.93
N LYS A 102 -38.70 -38.46 5.91
CA LYS A 102 -39.29 -38.85 7.20
C LYS A 102 -39.56 -37.64 8.08
N ARG A 103 -40.78 -37.63 8.62
CA ARG A 103 -41.38 -36.71 9.60
C ARG A 103 -40.42 -36.33 10.73
N THR A 104 -40.18 -35.03 10.91
CA THR A 104 -40.03 -34.38 12.23
C THR A 104 -40.55 -32.93 12.15
N PRO A 105 -41.14 -32.36 13.21
CA PRO A 105 -41.77 -31.05 13.16
C PRO A 105 -40.77 -29.90 13.40
N SER A 106 -40.86 -28.90 12.52
CA SER A 106 -40.48 -27.49 12.60
C SER A 106 -39.53 -27.01 13.71
N LEU A 107 -38.37 -26.50 13.28
CA LEU A 107 -37.74 -25.30 13.82
C LEU A 107 -37.19 -24.47 12.64
N VAL A 108 -37.84 -23.33 12.40
CA VAL A 108 -37.51 -22.22 11.47
C VAL A 108 -37.42 -22.56 9.97
N ASN A 109 -38.43 -22.11 9.22
CA ASN A 109 -38.47 -22.12 7.75
C ASN A 109 -37.39 -21.16 7.17
N SER A 110 -36.16 -21.63 7.04
CA SER A 110 -35.08 -20.94 6.30
C SER A 110 -35.48 -20.59 4.85
N SER A 111 -36.41 -21.37 4.27
CA SER A 111 -36.97 -21.14 2.94
C SER A 111 -37.81 -19.86 2.82
N SER A 112 -38.53 -19.42 3.88
CA SER A 112 -39.34 -18.20 3.81
C SER A 112 -38.46 -16.94 3.85
N ILE A 113 -37.39 -16.98 4.64
CA ILE A 113 -36.41 -15.88 4.77
C ILE A 113 -35.64 -15.69 3.45
N VAL A 114 -35.13 -16.78 2.87
CA VAL A 114 -34.42 -16.74 1.57
C VAL A 114 -35.35 -16.25 0.45
N SER A 115 -36.61 -16.69 0.45
CA SER A 115 -37.59 -16.23 -0.55
C SER A 115 -37.96 -14.74 -0.40
N SER A 116 -38.02 -14.23 0.84
CA SER A 116 -38.23 -12.81 1.14
C SER A 116 -37.05 -11.95 0.69
N PHE A 117 -35.82 -12.40 0.97
CA PHE A 117 -34.60 -11.74 0.49
C PHE A 117 -34.49 -11.77 -1.03
N GLN A 118 -34.83 -12.87 -1.68
CA GLN A 118 -34.90 -12.95 -3.15
C GLN A 118 -35.91 -11.96 -3.74
N ALA A 119 -37.09 -11.84 -3.13
CA ALA A 119 -38.12 -10.90 -3.57
C ALA A 119 -37.73 -9.43 -3.32
N HIS A 120 -37.02 -9.14 -2.23
CA HIS A 120 -36.54 -7.80 -1.91
C HIS A 120 -35.35 -7.40 -2.78
N ALA A 121 -34.35 -8.27 -2.94
CA ALA A 121 -33.22 -8.06 -3.84
C ALA A 121 -33.73 -7.82 -5.26
N ARG A 122 -34.61 -8.69 -5.77
CA ARG A 122 -35.28 -8.47 -7.06
C ARG A 122 -35.99 -7.12 -7.10
N ARG A 123 -36.70 -6.71 -6.05
CA ARG A 123 -37.35 -5.39 -6.00
C ARG A 123 -36.35 -4.24 -6.07
N VAL A 124 -35.23 -4.31 -5.36
CA VAL A 124 -34.19 -3.26 -5.38
C VAL A 124 -33.54 -3.17 -6.76
N THR A 125 -33.21 -4.31 -7.39
CA THR A 125 -32.64 -4.30 -8.74
C THR A 125 -33.67 -3.95 -9.81
N LEU A 126 -34.92 -4.42 -9.69
CA LEU A 126 -36.01 -3.96 -10.54
C LEU A 126 -36.27 -2.48 -10.32
N PHE A 127 -36.18 -1.95 -9.11
CA PHE A 127 -36.29 -0.50 -8.85
C PHE A 127 -35.15 0.27 -9.54
N ALA A 128 -33.93 -0.28 -9.55
CA ALA A 128 -32.81 0.28 -10.31
C ALA A 128 -33.02 0.18 -11.84
N ASP A 129 -33.68 -0.86 -12.34
CA ASP A 129 -34.08 -1.03 -13.75
C ASP A 129 -35.38 -0.27 -14.13
N LEU A 130 -36.24 0.05 -13.15
CA LEU A 130 -37.50 0.81 -13.28
C LEU A 130 -37.26 2.31 -13.19
N TYR A 131 -36.15 2.75 -12.60
CA TYR A 131 -35.67 4.12 -12.73
C TYR A 131 -35.10 4.34 -14.14
N ASP A 132 -35.40 5.52 -14.68
CA ASP A 132 -35.33 5.86 -16.10
C ASP A 132 -34.06 5.34 -16.80
N SER A 133 -34.19 4.84 -18.04
CA SER A 133 -33.03 4.40 -18.84
C SER A 133 -31.97 5.50 -19.02
N GLU A 134 -32.37 6.76 -18.80
CA GLU A 134 -31.54 7.96 -18.76
C GLU A 134 -30.61 7.99 -17.52
N PHE A 135 -31.06 7.49 -16.36
CA PHE A 135 -30.26 7.42 -15.14
C PHE A 135 -29.10 6.43 -15.28
N VAL A 136 -29.31 5.28 -15.91
CA VAL A 136 -28.24 4.29 -16.14
C VAL A 136 -27.16 4.85 -17.06
N ILE A 137 -27.56 5.56 -18.12
CA ILE A 137 -26.62 6.23 -19.02
C ILE A 137 -25.82 7.29 -18.25
N LEU A 138 -26.50 8.13 -17.45
CA LEU A 138 -25.85 9.15 -16.63
C LEU A 138 -24.88 8.54 -15.61
N PHE A 139 -25.28 7.47 -14.93
CA PHE A 139 -24.44 6.77 -13.97
C PHE A 139 -23.18 6.21 -14.63
N ASN A 140 -23.30 5.57 -15.79
CA ASN A 140 -22.14 5.06 -16.53
C ASN A 140 -21.17 6.19 -16.95
N VAL A 141 -21.68 7.39 -17.28
CA VAL A 141 -20.84 8.57 -17.54
C VAL A 141 -20.10 9.00 -16.28
N VAL A 142 -20.78 9.06 -15.14
CA VAL A 142 -20.18 9.42 -13.85
C VAL A 142 -19.11 8.40 -13.45
N GLU A 143 -19.42 7.11 -13.57
CA GLU A 143 -18.48 6.02 -13.29
C GLU A 143 -17.24 6.12 -14.20
N LEU A 144 -17.43 6.35 -15.49
CA LEU A 144 -16.32 6.52 -16.43
C LEU A 144 -15.47 7.76 -16.10
N ALA A 145 -16.09 8.85 -15.67
CA ALA A 145 -15.37 10.03 -15.19
C ALA A 145 -14.56 9.72 -13.92
N CYS A 146 -15.10 8.95 -12.98
CA CYS A 146 -14.39 8.49 -11.79
C CYS A 146 -13.19 7.60 -12.16
N GLN A 147 -13.37 6.66 -13.09
CA GLN A 147 -12.30 5.80 -13.59
C GLN A 147 -11.22 6.60 -14.33
N SER A 148 -11.62 7.60 -15.13
CA SER A 148 -10.69 8.51 -15.83
C SER A 148 -9.90 9.37 -14.85
N HIS A 149 -10.54 9.86 -13.79
CA HIS A 149 -9.86 10.57 -12.71
C HIS A 149 -8.82 9.67 -12.01
N GLN A 150 -9.20 8.42 -11.69
CA GLN A 150 -8.27 7.45 -11.09
C GLN A 150 -7.06 7.18 -12.00
N ALA A 151 -7.28 7.06 -13.32
CA ALA A 151 -6.18 6.90 -14.29
C ALA A 151 -5.24 8.12 -14.30
N MET A 152 -5.79 9.34 -14.21
CA MET A 152 -4.99 10.56 -14.11
C MET A 152 -4.17 10.58 -12.81
N VAL A 153 -4.77 10.25 -11.67
CA VAL A 153 -4.08 10.18 -10.37
C VAL A 153 -2.96 9.14 -10.40
N MET A 154 -3.18 7.99 -11.03
CA MET A 154 -2.16 6.97 -11.24
C MET A 154 -0.98 7.49 -12.05
N LEU A 155 -1.22 8.14 -13.19
CA LEU A 155 -0.16 8.72 -14.02
C LEU A 155 0.62 9.84 -13.30
N GLN A 156 -0.05 10.61 -12.43
CA GLN A 156 0.56 11.69 -11.68
C GLN A 156 1.37 11.25 -10.47
N THR A 157 1.03 10.10 -9.87
CA THR A 157 1.56 9.72 -8.54
C THR A 157 2.35 8.42 -8.57
N SER A 158 2.00 7.46 -9.43
CA SER A 158 2.63 6.13 -9.46
C SER A 158 3.93 6.16 -10.25
N SER A 159 5.02 5.73 -9.62
CA SER A 159 6.31 5.50 -10.31
C SER A 159 6.34 4.21 -11.14
N GLU A 160 5.34 3.33 -10.98
CA GLU A 160 5.16 2.14 -11.80
C GLU A 160 4.39 2.48 -13.08
N LEU A 161 5.12 2.86 -14.12
CA LEU A 161 4.52 3.29 -15.38
C LEU A 161 3.68 2.19 -16.03
N ALA A 162 4.12 0.93 -16.00
CA ALA A 162 3.38 -0.19 -16.57
C ALA A 162 2.00 -0.36 -15.91
N THR A 163 1.94 -0.21 -14.59
CA THR A 163 0.69 -0.29 -13.81
C THR A 163 -0.23 0.89 -14.12
N ALA A 164 0.30 2.12 -14.21
CA ALA A 164 -0.49 3.30 -14.58
C ALA A 164 -1.02 3.22 -16.03
N MET A 165 -0.17 2.82 -16.98
CA MET A 165 -0.51 2.71 -18.40
C MET A 165 -1.51 1.59 -18.68
N SER A 166 -1.37 0.44 -18.02
CA SER A 166 -2.35 -0.65 -18.15
C SER A 166 -3.73 -0.25 -17.64
N TYR A 167 -3.79 0.49 -16.52
CA TYR A 167 -5.06 1.04 -16.01
C TYR A 167 -5.67 2.04 -17.00
N ALA A 168 -4.88 3.01 -17.47
CA ALA A 168 -5.33 4.00 -18.45
C ALA A 168 -5.80 3.35 -19.76
N ALA A 169 -5.11 2.32 -20.25
CA ALA A 169 -5.49 1.57 -21.43
C ALA A 169 -6.85 0.86 -21.25
N LEU A 170 -7.13 0.30 -20.06
CA LEU A 170 -8.43 -0.30 -19.75
C LEU A 170 -9.56 0.75 -19.75
N VAL A 171 -9.32 1.94 -19.19
CA VAL A 171 -10.30 3.05 -19.22
C VAL A 171 -10.58 3.50 -20.65
N ILE A 172 -9.53 3.70 -21.45
CA ILE A 172 -9.65 4.09 -22.87
C ILE A 172 -10.42 3.02 -23.65
N LEU A 173 -10.04 1.75 -23.48
CA LEU A 173 -10.71 0.63 -24.13
C LEU A 173 -12.19 0.56 -23.75
N TYR A 174 -12.51 0.72 -22.47
CA TYR A 174 -13.90 0.70 -22.02
C TYR A 174 -14.70 1.86 -22.62
N SER A 175 -14.11 3.06 -22.65
CA SER A 175 -14.71 4.27 -23.24
C SER A 175 -15.05 4.09 -24.72
N PHE A 176 -14.22 3.34 -25.47
CA PHE A 176 -14.51 2.97 -26.85
C PHE A 176 -15.56 1.86 -26.95
N VAL A 177 -15.43 0.77 -26.21
CA VAL A 177 -16.25 -0.43 -26.39
C VAL A 177 -17.71 -0.22 -25.95
N SER A 178 -17.95 0.47 -24.82
CA SER A 178 -19.28 0.65 -24.24
C SER A 178 -20.32 1.24 -25.23
N PRO A 179 -20.01 2.33 -25.97
CA PRO A 179 -20.91 2.89 -26.98
C PRO A 179 -21.25 1.95 -28.12
N TRP A 180 -20.29 1.21 -28.65
CA TRP A 180 -20.48 0.37 -29.83
C TRP A 180 -21.39 -0.82 -29.56
N ILE A 181 -21.36 -1.35 -28.33
CA ILE A 181 -22.25 -2.45 -27.91
C ILE A 181 -23.72 -2.05 -28.09
N LEU A 182 -24.07 -0.77 -27.91
CA LEU A 182 -25.44 -0.28 -28.00
C LEU A 182 -26.04 -0.37 -29.43
N PHE A 183 -25.19 -0.51 -30.45
CA PHE A 183 -25.61 -0.65 -31.87
C PHE A 183 -25.84 -2.10 -32.32
N ILE A 184 -25.63 -3.10 -31.46
CA ILE A 184 -25.92 -4.51 -31.78
C ILE A 184 -27.42 -4.68 -32.08
N ARG A 185 -27.73 -5.16 -33.28
CA ARG A 185 -29.10 -5.28 -33.81
C ARG A 185 -29.95 -6.31 -33.06
N ASN A 186 -29.33 -7.40 -32.60
CA ASN A 186 -30.00 -8.43 -31.80
C ASN A 186 -30.10 -7.98 -30.34
N LYS A 187 -31.32 -7.76 -29.86
CA LYS A 187 -31.61 -7.28 -28.50
C LYS A 187 -31.06 -8.18 -27.39
N HIS A 188 -31.18 -9.51 -27.54
CA HIS A 188 -30.71 -10.45 -26.52
C HIS A 188 -29.17 -10.48 -26.47
N ALA A 189 -28.53 -10.50 -27.64
CA ALA A 189 -27.07 -10.44 -27.74
C ALA A 189 -26.53 -9.12 -27.18
N ARG A 190 -27.17 -8.00 -27.52
CA ARG A 190 -26.82 -6.66 -27.02
C ARG A 190 -26.81 -6.61 -25.50
N THR A 191 -27.90 -7.00 -24.85
CA THR A 191 -28.01 -6.97 -23.39
C THR A 191 -27.00 -7.90 -22.71
N SER A 192 -26.78 -9.09 -23.27
CA SER A 192 -25.83 -10.06 -22.71
C SER A 192 -24.38 -9.57 -22.79
N VAL A 193 -23.98 -9.05 -23.97
CA VAL A 193 -22.63 -8.51 -24.19
C VAL A 193 -22.40 -7.25 -23.36
N ASN A 194 -23.40 -6.37 -23.26
CA ASN A 194 -23.32 -5.16 -22.44
C ASN A 194 -23.09 -5.50 -20.97
N ASN A 195 -23.91 -6.38 -20.39
CA ASN A 195 -23.81 -6.75 -18.98
C ASN A 195 -22.48 -7.45 -18.68
N LEU A 196 -21.98 -8.29 -19.60
CA LEU A 196 -20.69 -8.95 -19.45
C LEU A 196 -19.54 -7.94 -19.50
N ALA A 197 -19.52 -7.06 -20.50
CA ALA A 197 -18.49 -6.04 -20.65
C ALA A 197 -18.47 -5.08 -19.43
N ASP A 198 -19.64 -4.56 -19.04
CA ASP A 198 -19.81 -3.69 -17.86
C ASP A 198 -19.27 -4.38 -16.61
N THR A 199 -19.61 -5.65 -16.38
CA THR A 199 -19.10 -6.42 -15.24
C THR A 199 -17.57 -6.55 -15.28
N LEU A 200 -16.99 -6.92 -16.42
CA LEU A 200 -15.55 -7.13 -16.54
C LEU A 200 -14.76 -5.83 -16.35
N PHE A 201 -15.16 -4.74 -17.02
CA PHE A 201 -14.43 -3.48 -16.93
C PHE A 201 -14.61 -2.80 -15.57
N SER A 202 -15.83 -2.72 -15.02
CA SER A 202 -16.06 -2.14 -13.70
C SER A 202 -15.35 -2.94 -12.61
N PHE A 203 -15.35 -4.27 -12.67
CA PHE A 203 -14.55 -5.10 -11.76
C PHE A 203 -13.06 -4.83 -11.91
N CYS A 204 -12.52 -4.90 -13.13
CA CYS A 204 -11.08 -4.72 -13.37
C CYS A 204 -10.60 -3.34 -12.91
N LEU A 205 -11.36 -2.28 -13.17
CA LEU A 205 -10.97 -0.91 -12.82
C LEU A 205 -11.21 -0.58 -11.34
N SER A 206 -12.26 -1.10 -10.70
CA SER A 206 -12.53 -0.80 -9.29
C SER A 206 -11.72 -1.65 -8.31
N CYS A 207 -11.45 -2.91 -8.66
CA CYS A 207 -10.98 -3.91 -7.72
C CYS A 207 -9.86 -4.80 -8.30
N GLY A 208 -10.06 -5.39 -9.48
CA GLY A 208 -9.15 -6.40 -10.02
C GLY A 208 -7.73 -5.88 -10.22
N HIS A 209 -7.57 -4.74 -10.90
CA HIS A 209 -6.28 -4.13 -11.17
C HIS A 209 -5.62 -3.58 -9.89
N PRO A 210 -6.29 -2.76 -9.05
CA PRO A 210 -5.73 -2.34 -7.76
C PRO A 210 -5.31 -3.50 -6.85
N MET A 211 -6.11 -4.58 -6.80
CA MET A 211 -5.81 -5.76 -5.99
C MET A 211 -4.51 -6.43 -6.45
N VAL A 212 -4.35 -6.69 -7.75
CA VAL A 212 -3.12 -7.31 -8.28
C VAL A 212 -1.91 -6.41 -8.02
N ALA A 213 -2.05 -5.10 -8.24
CA ALA A 213 -0.98 -4.14 -8.01
C ALA A 213 -0.50 -4.12 -6.55
N THR A 214 -1.38 -4.38 -5.57
CA THR A 214 -1.03 -4.35 -4.14
C THR A 214 -0.62 -5.71 -3.58
N VAL A 215 -1.30 -6.77 -3.99
CA VAL A 215 -1.06 -8.12 -3.44
C VAL A 215 0.30 -8.66 -3.90
N LEU A 216 0.73 -8.40 -5.13
CA LEU A 216 2.00 -8.93 -5.63
C LEU A 216 3.21 -8.38 -4.85
N PRO A 217 3.40 -7.06 -4.67
CA PRO A 217 4.48 -6.55 -3.82
C PRO A 217 4.37 -6.99 -2.37
N LEU A 218 3.14 -7.11 -1.84
CA LEU A 218 2.93 -7.58 -0.46
C LEU A 218 3.38 -9.03 -0.28
N LEU A 219 3.07 -9.92 -1.23
CA LEU A 219 3.54 -11.30 -1.19
C LEU A 219 5.06 -11.38 -1.33
N ASP A 220 5.66 -10.54 -2.17
CA ASP A 220 7.12 -10.43 -2.31
C ASP A 220 7.77 -10.11 -0.95
N TYR A 221 7.25 -9.09 -0.27
CA TYR A 221 7.69 -8.69 1.07
C TYR A 221 7.48 -9.77 2.15
N LEU A 222 6.33 -10.44 2.17
CA LEU A 222 5.98 -11.38 3.23
C LEU A 222 6.60 -12.77 3.05
N LEU A 223 6.79 -13.22 1.80
CA LEU A 223 7.19 -14.59 1.49
C LEU A 223 8.63 -14.72 1.00
N PHE A 224 9.21 -13.67 0.42
CA PHE A 224 10.51 -13.75 -0.25
C PHE A 224 11.57 -12.89 0.44
N ASP A 225 11.33 -11.58 0.62
CA ASP A 225 12.35 -10.67 1.16
C ASP A 225 11.76 -9.57 2.07
N VAL A 226 11.85 -9.78 3.38
CA VAL A 226 11.44 -8.80 4.40
C VAL A 226 12.34 -7.56 4.45
N ASN A 227 13.50 -7.58 3.80
CA ASN A 227 14.41 -6.45 3.73
C ASN A 227 14.02 -5.45 2.63
N LEU A 228 13.00 -5.73 1.81
CA LEU A 228 12.47 -4.78 0.83
C LEU A 228 12.02 -3.44 1.45
N GLN A 229 11.69 -3.41 2.74
CA GLN A 229 11.44 -2.17 3.49
C GLN A 229 12.64 -1.21 3.56
N ALA A 230 13.85 -1.69 3.30
CA ALA A 230 15.07 -0.90 3.23
C ALA A 230 15.42 -0.50 1.79
N ASP A 231 14.88 -1.19 0.78
CA ASP A 231 15.03 -0.84 -0.63
C ASP A 231 14.26 0.45 -0.95
N ASN A 232 14.99 1.49 -1.33
CA ASN A 232 14.43 2.82 -1.57
C ASN A 232 13.52 2.86 -2.81
N LEU A 233 13.84 2.12 -3.87
CA LEU A 233 13.04 2.10 -5.09
C LEU A 233 11.73 1.33 -4.85
N TRP A 234 11.82 0.16 -4.21
CA TRP A 234 10.64 -0.63 -3.85
C TRP A 234 9.73 0.16 -2.91
N CYS A 235 10.28 0.78 -1.86
CA CYS A 235 9.50 1.60 -0.93
C CYS A 235 8.84 2.80 -1.62
N THR A 236 9.56 3.48 -2.53
CA THR A 236 9.00 4.56 -3.35
C THR A 236 7.77 4.07 -4.11
N ARG A 237 7.90 2.95 -4.82
CA ARG A 237 6.82 2.35 -5.63
C ARG A 237 5.61 1.97 -4.79
N VAL A 238 5.82 1.24 -3.69
CA VAL A 238 4.73 0.74 -2.84
C VAL A 238 4.02 1.85 -2.08
N LEU A 239 4.75 2.84 -1.54
CA LEU A 239 4.12 3.94 -0.82
C LEU A 239 3.35 4.88 -1.75
N LEU A 240 3.89 5.19 -2.94
CA LEU A 240 3.18 5.97 -3.95
C LEU A 240 1.95 5.24 -4.49
N LEU A 241 2.04 3.91 -4.69
CA LEU A 241 0.87 3.09 -5.01
C LEU A 241 -0.16 3.12 -3.86
N GLY A 242 0.28 3.07 -2.62
CA GLY A 242 -0.57 3.27 -1.44
C GLY A 242 -1.28 4.61 -1.46
N ARG A 243 -0.60 5.71 -1.83
CA ARG A 243 -1.21 7.04 -1.99
C ARG A 243 -2.31 7.06 -3.05
N VAL A 244 -2.09 6.40 -4.19
CA VAL A 244 -3.09 6.28 -5.27
C VAL A 244 -4.34 5.53 -4.81
N GLN A 245 -4.18 4.47 -4.02
CA GLN A 245 -5.29 3.59 -3.64
C GLN A 245 -6.02 4.05 -2.38
N SER A 246 -5.33 4.72 -1.45
CA SER A 246 -5.93 5.26 -0.23
C SER A 246 -6.93 6.39 -0.54
N ILE A 247 -7.90 6.64 0.34
CA ILE A 247 -8.82 7.76 0.17
C ILE A 247 -8.13 9.05 0.63
N SER A 248 -7.70 9.83 -0.35
CA SER A 248 -6.87 11.02 -0.15
C SER A 248 -7.66 12.30 0.11
N ASN A 249 -8.91 12.37 -0.35
CA ASN A 249 -9.80 13.53 -0.15
C ASN A 249 -11.27 13.16 -0.45
N ALA A 250 -12.16 14.14 -0.32
CA ALA A 250 -13.60 13.97 -0.54
C ALA A 250 -13.99 13.52 -1.94
N PHE A 251 -13.36 14.10 -2.96
CA PHE A 251 -13.68 13.79 -4.34
C PHE A 251 -13.23 12.37 -4.68
N ASP A 252 -11.99 12.02 -4.29
CA ASP A 252 -11.43 10.68 -4.43
C ASP A 252 -12.29 9.60 -3.72
N TYR A 253 -12.81 9.92 -2.53
CA TYR A 253 -13.78 9.07 -1.83
C TYR A 253 -15.03 8.79 -2.68
N PHE A 254 -15.65 9.82 -3.25
CA PHE A 254 -16.83 9.65 -4.09
C PHE A 254 -16.52 8.87 -5.37
N CYS A 255 -15.36 9.09 -5.99
CA CYS A 255 -14.93 8.33 -7.16
C CYS A 255 -14.79 6.84 -6.85
N LYS A 256 -14.06 6.49 -5.78
CA LYS A 256 -13.86 5.09 -5.36
C LYS A 256 -15.17 4.42 -4.95
N LEU A 257 -16.02 5.12 -4.20
CA LEU A 257 -17.36 4.63 -3.86
C LEU A 257 -18.21 4.40 -5.12
N GLY A 258 -18.22 5.35 -6.05
CA GLY A 258 -18.95 5.25 -7.31
C GLY A 258 -18.54 4.03 -8.13
N MET A 259 -17.23 3.77 -8.25
CA MET A 259 -16.69 2.60 -8.95
C MET A 259 -17.10 1.27 -8.29
N HIS A 260 -17.11 1.19 -6.95
CA HIS A 260 -17.57 -0.01 -6.24
C HIS A 260 -19.08 -0.22 -6.38
N VAL A 261 -19.87 0.84 -6.29
CA VAL A 261 -21.33 0.78 -6.52
C VAL A 261 -21.63 0.36 -7.95
N GLY A 262 -20.90 0.88 -8.94
CA GLY A 262 -21.03 0.48 -10.34
C GLY A 262 -20.78 -1.01 -10.55
N THR A 263 -19.72 -1.54 -9.94
CA THR A 263 -19.42 -2.98 -9.97
C THR A 263 -20.53 -3.83 -9.35
N LEU A 264 -21.08 -3.40 -8.20
CA LEU A 264 -22.21 -4.08 -7.56
C LEU A 264 -23.46 -4.10 -8.47
N LEU A 265 -23.76 -2.98 -9.12
CA LEU A 265 -24.88 -2.87 -10.05
C LEU A 265 -24.66 -3.74 -11.30
N ALA A 266 -23.48 -3.71 -11.90
CA ALA A 266 -23.13 -4.54 -13.07
C ALA A 266 -23.31 -6.04 -12.78
N LEU A 267 -22.79 -6.51 -11.63
CA LEU A 267 -22.96 -7.90 -11.19
C LEU A 267 -24.42 -8.28 -10.97
N SER A 268 -25.21 -7.37 -10.38
CA SER A 268 -26.63 -7.63 -10.14
C SER A 268 -27.42 -7.79 -11.45
N ARG A 269 -27.12 -6.96 -12.46
CA ARG A 269 -27.71 -7.06 -13.81
C ARG A 269 -27.30 -8.36 -14.50
N LEU A 270 -26.02 -8.74 -14.39
CA LEU A 270 -25.52 -10.00 -14.95
C LEU A 270 -26.25 -11.20 -14.33
N GLY A 271 -26.38 -11.24 -13.00
CA GLY A 271 -27.07 -12.31 -12.28
C GLY A 271 -28.56 -12.41 -12.58
N LEU A 272 -29.25 -11.28 -12.77
CA LEU A 272 -30.66 -11.28 -13.16
C LEU A 272 -30.87 -11.74 -14.60
N SER A 273 -30.04 -11.27 -15.54
CA SER A 273 -30.10 -11.67 -16.94
C SER A 273 -29.82 -13.17 -17.13
N ALA A 274 -29.01 -13.78 -16.26
CA ALA A 274 -28.76 -15.20 -16.25
C ALA A 274 -29.95 -16.03 -15.72
N ASN A 275 -30.79 -15.43 -14.86
CA ASN A 275 -31.88 -16.13 -14.17
C ASN A 275 -33.25 -15.97 -14.83
N HIS A 276 -33.49 -14.89 -15.58
CA HIS A 276 -34.79 -14.56 -16.16
C HIS A 276 -34.66 -13.89 -17.54
N VAL A 277 -35.64 -14.16 -18.41
CA VAL A 277 -35.89 -13.34 -19.61
C VAL A 277 -36.69 -12.12 -19.15
N LEU A 278 -36.03 -10.99 -18.87
CA LEU A 278 -36.73 -9.75 -18.53
C LEU A 278 -37.62 -9.30 -19.71
N PRO A 279 -38.94 -9.13 -19.53
CA PRO A 279 -39.82 -8.59 -20.55
C PRO A 279 -39.60 -7.08 -20.65
N HIS A 280 -38.51 -6.64 -21.27
CA HIS A 280 -38.32 -5.23 -21.55
C HIS A 280 -39.22 -4.83 -22.72
N LYS A 281 -40.37 -4.19 -22.46
CA LYS A 281 -40.99 -3.29 -23.44
C LYS A 281 -40.07 -2.08 -23.57
N GLU A 282 -39.24 -2.10 -24.60
CA GLU A 282 -38.29 -1.02 -24.87
C GLU A 282 -39.04 0.12 -25.55
N TYR A 283 -39.53 1.08 -24.78
CA TYR A 283 -40.18 2.26 -25.35
C TYR A 283 -39.09 3.18 -25.92
N GLN A 284 -38.93 3.19 -27.24
CA GLN A 284 -37.95 4.04 -27.92
C GLN A 284 -38.48 5.48 -28.03
N SER A 285 -38.30 6.28 -26.98
CA SER A 285 -38.56 7.71 -27.06
C SER A 285 -37.49 8.41 -27.94
N PRO A 286 -37.84 9.49 -28.67
CA PRO A 286 -36.86 10.31 -29.40
C PRO A 286 -35.76 10.85 -28.48
N ARG A 287 -36.13 11.22 -27.24
CA ARG A 287 -35.20 11.68 -26.19
C ARG A 287 -34.15 10.63 -25.86
N ARG A 288 -34.52 9.37 -25.67
CA ARG A 288 -33.58 8.28 -25.40
C ARG A 288 -32.58 8.06 -26.53
N ARG A 289 -33.02 8.13 -27.80
CA ARG A 289 -32.11 8.04 -28.96
C ARG A 289 -31.12 9.19 -28.99
N LEU A 290 -31.55 10.40 -28.62
CA LEU A 290 -30.67 11.55 -28.50
C LEU A 290 -29.63 11.34 -27.38
N PHE A 291 -30.04 10.94 -26.17
CA PHE A 291 -29.13 10.65 -25.05
C PHE A 291 -28.09 9.58 -25.39
N LEU A 292 -28.50 8.48 -26.05
CA LEU A 292 -27.57 7.43 -26.47
C LEU A 292 -26.54 7.93 -27.48
N ARG A 293 -26.94 8.77 -28.44
CA ARG A 293 -26.02 9.39 -29.41
C ARG A 293 -25.07 10.37 -28.75
N ILE A 294 -25.59 11.23 -27.87
CA ILE A 294 -24.76 12.19 -27.11
C ILE A 294 -23.74 11.43 -26.27
N ASN A 295 -24.16 10.40 -25.53
CA ASN A 295 -23.27 9.57 -24.74
C ASN A 295 -22.19 8.91 -25.61
N ALA A 296 -22.58 8.28 -26.72
CA ALA A 296 -21.64 7.63 -27.62
C ALA A 296 -20.59 8.60 -28.18
N VAL A 297 -21.01 9.79 -28.61
CA VAL A 297 -20.09 10.84 -29.06
C VAL A 297 -19.19 11.28 -27.92
N ALA A 298 -19.75 11.61 -26.76
CA ALA A 298 -18.99 12.12 -25.61
C ALA A 298 -17.92 11.14 -25.13
N THR A 299 -18.25 9.86 -24.92
CA THR A 299 -17.28 8.87 -24.41
C THR A 299 -16.25 8.48 -25.47
N THR A 300 -16.63 8.45 -26.76
CA THR A 300 -15.68 8.21 -27.84
C THR A 300 -14.71 9.39 -27.99
N THR A 301 -15.21 10.63 -27.90
CA THR A 301 -14.36 11.83 -27.90
C THR A 301 -13.41 11.84 -26.70
N LEU A 302 -13.90 11.50 -25.50
CA LEU A 302 -13.06 11.34 -24.31
C LEU A 302 -11.98 10.29 -24.53
N ALA A 303 -12.32 9.14 -25.11
CA ALA A 303 -11.36 8.08 -25.41
C ALA A 303 -10.26 8.55 -26.38
N CYS A 304 -10.63 9.26 -27.45
CA CYS A 304 -9.68 9.84 -28.40
C CYS A 304 -8.77 10.87 -27.73
N VAL A 305 -9.34 11.79 -26.95
CA VAL A 305 -8.57 12.84 -26.24
C VAL A 305 -7.63 12.21 -25.22
N ALA A 306 -8.11 11.25 -24.42
CA ALA A 306 -7.29 10.52 -23.46
C ALA A 306 -6.17 9.74 -24.15
N THR A 307 -6.46 9.09 -25.28
CA THR A 307 -5.43 8.39 -26.08
C THR A 307 -4.35 9.34 -26.55
N VAL A 308 -4.73 10.48 -27.14
CA VAL A 308 -3.78 11.50 -27.60
C VAL A 308 -2.98 12.06 -26.43
N ALA A 309 -3.63 12.41 -25.32
CA ALA A 309 -2.96 12.96 -24.15
C ALA A 309 -1.97 11.96 -23.54
N VAL A 310 -2.36 10.69 -23.41
CA VAL A 310 -1.48 9.62 -22.93
C VAL A 310 -0.30 9.46 -23.88
N VAL A 311 -0.52 9.29 -25.19
CA VAL A 311 0.57 9.16 -26.17
C VAL A 311 1.52 10.35 -26.11
N VAL A 312 0.99 11.58 -26.10
CA VAL A 312 1.79 12.80 -26.02
C VAL A 312 2.60 12.88 -24.71
N SER A 313 2.00 12.50 -23.58
CA SER A 313 2.69 12.48 -22.28
C SER A 313 3.86 11.50 -22.25
N GLN A 314 3.82 10.43 -23.07
CA GLN A 314 4.88 9.44 -23.15
C GLN A 314 5.95 9.79 -24.18
N THR A 315 5.55 10.35 -25.34
CA THR A 315 6.49 10.56 -26.47
C THR A 315 7.17 11.92 -26.48
N HIS A 316 6.56 12.94 -25.87
CA HIS A 316 7.07 14.33 -25.90
C HIS A 316 7.58 14.81 -24.53
N ARG A 317 7.97 13.88 -23.66
CA ARG A 317 8.48 14.17 -22.33
C ARG A 317 9.98 14.48 -22.37
N HIS A 318 10.41 15.39 -21.52
CA HIS A 318 11.84 15.61 -21.30
C HIS A 318 12.41 14.43 -20.51
N ALA A 319 13.51 13.87 -20.99
CA ALA A 319 14.18 12.79 -20.28
C ALA A 319 14.66 13.27 -18.91
N CYS A 320 14.38 12.47 -17.88
CA CYS A 320 14.95 12.68 -16.57
C CYS A 320 16.47 12.38 -16.60
N PRO A 321 17.27 13.06 -15.77
CA PRO A 321 18.70 12.78 -15.66
C PRO A 321 18.93 11.38 -15.07
N SER A 322 20.14 10.82 -15.29
CA SER A 322 20.49 9.45 -14.87
C SER A 322 20.41 9.19 -13.36
N TYR A 323 20.56 10.23 -12.53
CA TYR A 323 20.41 10.13 -11.08
C TYR A 323 18.94 10.11 -10.63
N CYS A 324 17.97 10.36 -11.52
CA CYS A 324 16.57 10.13 -11.24
C CYS A 324 16.22 8.67 -11.51
N VAL A 325 16.18 7.86 -10.46
CA VAL A 325 15.97 6.40 -10.53
C VAL A 325 14.50 6.05 -10.78
N ALA A 326 13.58 6.91 -10.34
CA ALA A 326 12.15 6.76 -10.64
C ALA A 326 11.46 8.11 -10.79
N ASP A 327 10.55 8.18 -11.77
CA ASP A 327 9.77 9.37 -12.10
C ASP A 327 8.29 9.04 -12.35
N VAL A 328 7.45 10.08 -12.36
CA VAL A 328 5.99 9.97 -12.60
C VAL A 328 5.60 10.71 -13.85
N HIS A 329 4.59 10.24 -14.59
CA HIS A 329 4.23 10.78 -15.91
C HIS A 329 2.88 11.53 -15.91
N PRO A 330 2.78 12.75 -15.31
CA PRO A 330 1.56 13.53 -15.36
C PRO A 330 1.08 13.78 -16.80
N LEU A 331 -0.22 13.71 -17.00
CA LEU A 331 -0.82 13.80 -18.34
C LEU A 331 -0.56 15.16 -19.03
N PHE A 332 -0.47 16.23 -18.25
CA PHE A 332 -0.41 17.62 -18.74
C PHE A 332 0.93 18.31 -18.46
N ASP A 333 1.89 17.61 -17.87
CA ASP A 333 3.23 18.13 -17.60
C ASP A 333 4.27 17.27 -18.32
N LYS A 334 5.02 17.91 -19.22
CA LYS A 334 6.06 17.25 -20.04
C LYS A 334 7.45 17.37 -19.44
N SER A 335 7.60 18.08 -18.33
CA SER A 335 8.87 18.16 -17.61
C SER A 335 9.18 16.82 -16.93
N CYS A 336 10.45 16.61 -16.59
CA CYS A 336 10.82 15.51 -15.71
C CYS A 336 10.21 15.75 -14.32
N GLN A 337 9.51 14.76 -13.79
CA GLN A 337 8.95 14.78 -12.44
C GLN A 337 9.53 13.62 -11.66
N CYS A 338 10.71 13.84 -11.10
CA CYS A 338 11.45 12.83 -10.36
C CYS A 338 10.81 12.59 -9.00
N VAL A 339 10.60 11.34 -8.63
CA VAL A 339 10.08 10.95 -7.31
C VAL A 339 11.13 10.22 -6.46
N TYR A 340 12.14 9.61 -7.08
CA TYR A 340 13.30 9.07 -6.37
C TYR A 340 14.60 9.49 -7.07
N ALA A 341 15.40 10.31 -6.39
CA ALA A 341 16.74 10.69 -6.82
C ALA A 341 17.81 9.98 -5.99
N ASP A 342 18.78 9.37 -6.67
CA ASP A 342 20.00 8.79 -6.09
C ASP A 342 21.24 9.53 -6.61
N LEU A 343 21.71 10.47 -5.80
CA LEU A 343 22.82 11.35 -6.12
C LEU A 343 24.10 10.75 -5.56
N ASN A 344 24.82 10.00 -6.41
CA ASN A 344 26.15 9.51 -6.07
C ASN A 344 27.22 10.44 -6.68
N CYS A 345 27.77 11.36 -5.89
CA CYS A 345 28.66 12.39 -6.41
C CYS A 345 29.99 11.82 -6.95
N HIS A 346 30.44 10.67 -6.44
CA HIS A 346 31.61 9.98 -7.01
C HIS A 346 31.34 9.49 -8.44
N VAL A 347 30.17 8.88 -8.69
CA VAL A 347 29.75 8.43 -10.03
C VAL A 347 29.50 9.63 -10.95
N LEU A 348 28.94 10.70 -10.41
CA LEU A 348 28.64 11.94 -11.14
C LEU A 348 29.87 12.86 -11.30
N GLN A 349 31.04 12.46 -10.79
CA GLN A 349 32.31 13.20 -10.86
C GLN A 349 32.19 14.65 -10.35
N MET A 350 31.55 14.81 -9.21
CA MET A 350 31.36 16.10 -8.54
C MET A 350 31.46 15.94 -7.02
N ASP A 351 31.41 17.05 -6.28
CA ASP A 351 31.47 17.04 -4.81
C ASP A 351 30.16 17.52 -4.14
N ASP A 352 29.61 18.64 -4.63
CA ASP A 352 28.39 19.27 -4.08
C ASP A 352 27.13 18.84 -4.85
N PRO A 353 26.16 18.16 -4.22
CA PRO A 353 24.94 17.69 -4.88
C PRO A 353 23.90 18.81 -5.09
N THR A 354 24.06 19.97 -4.45
CA THR A 354 23.04 21.03 -4.40
C THR A 354 22.56 21.49 -5.78
N PRO A 355 23.42 21.70 -6.80
CA PRO A 355 22.97 22.13 -8.13
C PRO A 355 22.07 21.12 -8.85
N LEU A 356 22.12 19.85 -8.45
CA LEU A 356 21.27 18.78 -9.01
C LEU A 356 19.86 18.79 -8.42
N LEU A 357 19.65 19.46 -7.29
CA LEU A 357 18.34 19.65 -6.66
C LEU A 357 17.57 20.85 -7.26
N ASN A 358 17.62 20.99 -8.58
CA ASN A 358 16.97 22.07 -9.30
C ASN A 358 15.61 21.62 -9.87
N THR A 359 14.54 22.32 -9.51
CA THR A 359 13.18 21.98 -9.95
C THR A 359 12.95 22.15 -11.45
N THR A 360 13.80 22.89 -12.16
CA THR A 360 13.73 22.96 -13.63
C THR A 360 14.25 21.68 -14.29
N ILE A 361 15.08 20.90 -13.58
CA ILE A 361 15.70 19.66 -14.08
C ILE A 361 14.88 18.45 -13.65
N ILE A 362 14.51 18.36 -12.37
CA ILE A 362 13.87 17.16 -11.79
C ILE A 362 12.42 17.37 -11.34
N GLY A 363 11.85 18.56 -11.58
CA GLY A 363 10.51 18.89 -11.11
C GLY A 363 10.44 19.09 -9.59
N SER A 364 9.25 19.03 -9.01
CA SER A 364 9.01 19.26 -7.57
C SER A 364 8.42 18.04 -6.85
N SER A 365 8.28 16.90 -7.55
CA SER A 365 7.60 15.70 -7.06
C SER A 365 8.47 14.80 -6.18
N LEU A 366 9.67 15.24 -5.79
CA LEU A 366 10.65 14.42 -5.09
C LEU A 366 10.09 13.85 -3.78
N PHE A 367 10.11 12.52 -3.68
CA PHE A 367 9.55 11.76 -2.56
C PHE A 367 10.63 11.05 -1.75
N TYR A 368 11.62 10.47 -2.43
CA TYR A 368 12.82 9.88 -1.84
C TYR A 368 14.06 10.60 -2.38
N LEU A 369 14.96 10.94 -1.47
CA LEU A 369 16.24 11.55 -1.80
C LEU A 369 17.36 10.77 -1.13
N GLN A 370 18.23 10.17 -1.94
CA GLN A 370 19.48 9.57 -1.49
C GLN A 370 20.65 10.39 -1.98
N ILE A 371 21.56 10.70 -1.07
CA ILE A 371 22.83 11.37 -1.32
C ILE A 371 23.92 10.45 -0.82
N SER A 372 24.85 10.12 -1.70
CA SER A 372 25.92 9.19 -1.45
C SER A 372 27.23 9.76 -1.95
N ARG A 373 28.28 9.68 -1.14
CA ARG A 373 29.65 10.09 -1.52
C ARG A 373 29.74 11.55 -2.00
N CYS A 374 28.91 12.41 -1.41
CA CYS A 374 28.85 13.84 -1.68
C CYS A 374 29.29 14.62 -0.46
N SER A 375 30.15 15.63 -0.61
CA SER A 375 30.66 16.40 0.52
C SER A 375 29.66 17.47 0.95
N VAL A 376 28.91 17.21 2.04
CA VAL A 376 27.92 18.15 2.60
C VAL A 376 28.19 18.38 4.09
N PRO A 377 29.32 19.01 4.47
CA PRO A 377 29.75 19.12 5.87
C PRO A 377 28.76 19.88 6.77
N GLN A 378 27.97 20.79 6.21
CA GLN A 378 26.94 21.59 6.90
C GLN A 378 25.50 21.10 6.61
N GLY A 379 25.38 19.92 5.99
CA GLY A 379 24.10 19.41 5.49
C GLY A 379 23.64 20.11 4.21
N LEU A 380 22.45 19.75 3.76
CA LEU A 380 21.83 20.41 2.61
C LEU A 380 21.26 21.77 2.99
N PRO A 381 21.42 22.79 2.13
CA PRO A 381 20.83 24.10 2.39
C PRO A 381 19.30 24.01 2.33
N SER A 382 18.64 24.69 3.25
CA SER A 382 17.17 24.69 3.36
C SER A 382 16.49 25.24 2.09
N THR A 383 17.14 26.14 1.36
CA THR A 383 16.67 26.67 0.07
C THR A 383 16.61 25.62 -1.03
N ALA A 384 17.52 24.64 -1.03
CA ALA A 384 17.50 23.55 -1.99
C ALA A 384 16.41 22.52 -1.67
N LEU A 385 16.09 22.33 -0.39
CA LEU A 385 15.05 21.39 0.03
C LEU A 385 13.63 21.99 0.02
N ALA A 386 13.50 23.31 0.21
CA ALA A 386 12.21 24.00 0.33
C ALA A 386 11.21 23.73 -0.81
N PRO A 387 11.61 23.61 -2.10
CA PRO A 387 10.67 23.34 -3.18
C PRO A 387 10.01 21.95 -3.11
N PHE A 388 10.63 21.00 -2.41
CA PHE A 388 10.21 19.60 -2.37
C PHE A 388 9.36 19.33 -1.12
N THR A 389 8.06 19.64 -1.23
CA THR A 389 7.14 19.61 -0.08
C THR A 389 6.71 18.21 0.35
N ASP A 390 6.99 17.18 -0.45
CA ASP A 390 6.51 15.80 -0.25
C ASP A 390 7.63 14.79 0.09
N ILE A 391 8.86 15.24 0.38
CA ILE A 391 9.98 14.34 0.74
C ILE A 391 9.60 13.51 1.98
N TYR A 392 9.51 12.19 1.78
CA TYR A 392 9.21 11.23 2.82
C TYR A 392 10.47 10.65 3.46
N ARG A 393 11.50 10.40 2.65
CA ARG A 393 12.76 9.82 3.12
C ARG A 393 13.96 10.55 2.56
N LEU A 394 14.91 10.80 3.45
CA LEU A 394 16.19 11.42 3.13
C LEU A 394 17.32 10.53 3.66
N LEU A 395 18.21 10.11 2.77
CA LEU A 395 19.39 9.32 3.11
C LEU A 395 20.65 10.12 2.75
N ILE A 396 21.58 10.19 3.70
CA ILE A 396 22.88 10.85 3.56
C ILE A 396 23.95 9.82 3.95
N ASN A 397 24.72 9.35 2.98
CA ASN A 397 25.73 8.32 3.16
C ASN A 397 27.10 8.82 2.69
N PHE A 398 28.16 8.56 3.46
CA PHE A 398 29.54 8.89 3.07
C PHE A 398 29.73 10.36 2.70
N SER A 399 29.22 11.26 3.54
CA SER A 399 29.02 12.65 3.17
C SER A 399 29.85 13.69 3.92
N ASN A 400 30.77 13.24 4.79
CA ASN A 400 31.57 14.10 5.66
C ASN A 400 30.71 15.11 6.46
N LEU A 401 29.45 14.78 6.72
CA LEU A 401 28.51 15.65 7.45
C LEU A 401 29.02 15.84 8.88
N GLN A 402 29.22 17.10 9.31
CA GLN A 402 29.75 17.46 10.63
C GLN A 402 28.70 18.17 11.49
N SER A 403 27.90 19.03 10.86
CA SER A 403 26.78 19.73 11.49
C SER A 403 25.66 19.95 10.49
N TRP A 404 24.45 20.20 10.98
CA TRP A 404 23.33 20.59 10.12
C TRP A 404 22.35 21.45 10.90
N THR A 405 22.15 22.68 10.45
CA THR A 405 21.28 23.66 11.11
C THR A 405 19.80 23.44 10.78
N GLY A 406 19.49 22.87 9.61
CA GLY A 406 18.12 22.65 9.13
C GLY A 406 17.48 23.92 8.54
N PRO A 407 16.13 24.02 8.54
CA PRO A 407 15.18 23.01 8.99
C PRO A 407 15.10 21.80 8.07
N LEU A 408 14.63 20.66 8.60
CA LEU A 408 14.28 19.49 7.82
C LEU A 408 12.95 19.71 7.07
N PRO A 409 12.73 19.01 5.93
CA PRO A 409 11.44 19.07 5.23
C PRO A 409 10.27 18.69 6.14
N PRO A 410 9.14 19.41 6.11
CA PRO A 410 8.04 19.22 7.06
C PRO A 410 7.28 17.91 6.89
N SER A 411 7.43 17.24 5.73
CA SER A 411 6.84 15.94 5.41
C SER A 411 7.75 14.75 5.71
N LEU A 412 9.00 15.00 6.13
CA LEU A 412 10.02 13.97 6.32
C LEU A 412 9.57 12.97 7.39
N ASN A 413 9.57 11.69 7.05
CA ASN A 413 9.21 10.58 7.94
C ASN A 413 10.43 9.78 8.39
N SER A 414 11.41 9.62 7.50
CA SER A 414 12.61 8.82 7.74
C SER A 414 13.86 9.59 7.36
N LEU A 415 14.74 9.80 8.34
CA LEU A 415 16.07 10.36 8.14
C LEU A 415 17.12 9.30 8.42
N VAL A 416 17.99 9.07 7.44
CA VAL A 416 19.10 8.14 7.52
C VAL A 416 20.40 8.90 7.29
N ILE A 417 21.31 8.87 8.26
CA ILE A 417 22.66 9.45 8.16
C ILE A 417 23.65 8.35 8.51
N ARG A 418 24.52 8.00 7.55
CA ARG A 418 25.51 6.93 7.72
C ARG A 418 26.89 7.37 7.29
N TYR A 419 27.91 6.83 7.96
CA TYR A 419 29.32 7.06 7.63
C TYR A 419 29.64 8.55 7.47
N SER A 420 29.36 9.31 8.53
CA SER A 420 29.49 10.76 8.58
C SER A 420 30.33 11.19 9.78
N GLN A 421 30.84 12.42 9.75
CA GLN A 421 31.75 12.96 10.76
C GLN A 421 31.02 13.75 11.86
N LEU A 422 29.77 13.35 12.16
CA LEU A 422 28.98 14.00 13.21
C LEU A 422 29.63 13.72 14.57
N ALA A 423 30.01 14.79 15.28
CA ALA A 423 30.54 14.73 16.64
C ALA A 423 29.46 14.86 17.72
N ALA A 424 28.26 15.29 17.33
CA ALA A 424 27.08 15.45 18.19
C ALA A 424 25.80 15.38 17.35
N ILE A 425 24.64 15.30 18.01
CA ILE A 425 23.34 15.40 17.33
C ILE A 425 23.20 16.81 16.72
N PRO A 426 22.92 16.94 15.41
CA PRO A 426 22.82 18.24 14.75
C PRO A 426 21.54 19.00 15.14
N ASP A 427 21.58 20.34 15.10
CA ASP A 427 20.45 21.21 15.43
C ASP A 427 19.18 20.91 14.62
N ALA A 428 19.33 20.45 13.37
CA ALA A 428 18.22 19.99 12.54
C ALA A 428 17.39 18.85 13.17
N LEU A 429 17.96 18.12 14.13
CA LEU A 429 17.32 17.06 14.92
C LEU A 429 16.99 17.48 16.36
N LEU A 430 17.23 18.73 16.73
CA LEU A 430 16.96 19.27 18.07
C LEU A 430 15.90 20.38 18.03
N VAL A 431 15.87 21.17 16.95
CA VAL A 431 15.02 22.37 16.82
C VAL A 431 14.06 22.18 15.66
N ASN A 432 12.76 22.45 15.89
CA ASN A 432 11.70 22.37 14.88
C ASN A 432 11.65 21.02 14.14
N VAL A 433 11.88 19.91 14.85
CA VAL A 433 11.83 18.56 14.29
C VAL A 433 10.43 18.29 13.69
N PRO A 434 10.32 17.84 12.42
CA PRO A 434 9.03 17.63 11.79
C PRO A 434 8.14 16.67 12.59
N PRO A 435 6.85 17.00 12.80
CA PRO A 435 5.92 16.13 13.52
C PRO A 435 5.57 14.85 12.75
N SER A 436 5.98 14.74 11.48
CA SER A 436 5.90 13.54 10.65
C SER A 436 7.08 12.59 10.83
N LEU A 437 8.19 13.03 11.43
CA LEU A 437 9.40 12.21 11.59
C LEU A 437 9.11 11.06 12.55
N ARG A 438 9.46 9.84 12.15
CA ARG A 438 9.21 8.59 12.90
C ARG A 438 10.44 7.71 13.01
N ILE A 439 11.35 7.82 12.04
CA ILE A 439 12.53 6.99 11.93
C ILE A 439 13.76 7.89 11.93
N ILE A 440 14.64 7.68 12.90
CA ILE A 440 15.99 8.23 12.92
C ILE A 440 16.95 7.06 12.84
N TYR A 441 17.81 7.08 11.82
CA TYR A 441 18.89 6.11 11.67
C TYR A 441 20.22 6.85 11.56
N LEU A 442 21.02 6.75 12.62
CA LEU A 442 22.39 7.24 12.69
C LEU A 442 23.33 6.04 12.78
N ASP A 443 24.27 5.93 11.84
CA ASP A 443 25.23 4.83 11.77
C ASP A 443 26.64 5.38 11.53
N SER A 444 27.62 4.89 12.29
CA SER A 444 29.04 5.20 12.07
C SER A 444 29.27 6.71 12.13
N CYS A 445 28.83 7.31 13.23
CA CYS A 445 28.90 8.74 13.55
C CYS A 445 29.45 8.91 14.98
N SER A 446 30.49 9.69 15.22
CA SER A 446 31.12 9.80 16.55
C SER A 446 30.38 10.70 17.54
N LEU A 447 29.11 10.40 17.85
CA LEU A 447 28.17 11.31 18.55
C LEU A 447 28.42 11.50 20.05
N GLY A 448 29.01 10.53 20.75
CA GLY A 448 29.06 10.54 22.22
C GLY A 448 27.67 10.35 22.86
N PRO A 449 27.38 10.86 24.07
CA PRO A 449 26.08 10.64 24.72
C PRO A 449 24.94 11.38 24.03
N LEU A 450 23.74 10.79 24.05
CA LEU A 450 22.52 11.44 23.57
C LEU A 450 22.10 12.57 24.54
N PRO A 451 21.94 13.82 24.09
CA PRO A 451 21.58 14.93 24.97
C PRO A 451 20.09 14.94 25.32
N ASP A 452 19.72 15.49 26.48
CA ASP A 452 18.32 15.63 26.92
C ASP A 452 17.45 16.42 25.93
N ALA A 453 18.05 17.39 25.23
CA ALA A 453 17.39 18.14 24.18
C ALA A 453 16.90 17.24 23.03
N ALA A 454 17.65 16.19 22.69
CA ALA A 454 17.21 15.21 21.69
C ALA A 454 16.01 14.42 22.20
N LEU A 455 16.03 13.98 23.46
CA LEU A 455 14.92 13.24 24.07
C LEU A 455 13.63 14.07 24.11
N ALA A 456 13.74 15.37 24.38
CA ALA A 456 12.62 16.31 24.35
C ALA A 456 12.08 16.53 22.93
N ALA A 457 12.96 16.62 21.93
CA ALA A 457 12.58 16.86 20.54
C ALA A 457 11.99 15.62 19.83
N TRP A 458 12.35 14.41 20.27
CA TRP A 458 12.04 13.15 19.58
C TRP A 458 10.76 12.45 20.06
N GLY A 459 9.82 13.16 20.70
CA GLY A 459 8.59 12.57 21.25
C GLY A 459 7.70 11.81 20.24
N ASN A 460 7.89 12.02 18.94
CA ASN A 460 7.17 11.30 17.88
C ASN A 460 7.93 10.09 17.29
N ILE A 461 9.19 9.85 17.70
CA ILE A 461 10.03 8.80 17.12
C ILE A 461 9.56 7.42 17.58
N GLN A 462 9.47 6.50 16.62
CA GLN A 462 9.04 5.11 16.82
C GLN A 462 10.15 4.13 16.52
N LYS A 463 11.04 4.45 15.57
CA LYS A 463 12.21 3.63 15.24
C LYS A 463 13.47 4.45 15.43
N LEU A 464 14.34 4.00 16.33
CA LEU A 464 15.56 4.69 16.67
C LEU A 464 16.75 3.74 16.53
N TYR A 465 17.58 4.01 15.52
CA TYR A 465 18.81 3.28 15.27
C TYR A 465 19.98 4.23 15.49
N VAL A 466 20.82 3.93 16.47
CA VAL A 466 22.04 4.67 16.78
C VAL A 466 23.16 3.64 16.90
N ILE A 467 23.77 3.33 15.76
CA ILE A 467 24.70 2.22 15.57
C ILE A 467 26.11 2.76 15.41
N ASN A 468 27.10 2.12 16.01
CA ASN A 468 28.51 2.52 15.88
C ASN A 468 28.70 4.02 16.13
N ALA A 469 28.14 4.50 17.25
CA ALA A 469 28.06 5.92 17.54
C ALA A 469 28.82 6.37 18.79
N SER A 470 29.66 5.49 19.32
CA SER A 470 30.43 5.69 20.55
C SER A 470 29.55 5.96 21.78
N LEU A 471 28.32 5.44 21.82
CA LEU A 471 27.48 5.53 23.02
C LEU A 471 28.07 4.69 24.16
N GLN A 472 28.12 5.26 25.37
CA GLN A 472 28.52 4.53 26.58
C GLN A 472 27.31 4.11 27.45
N SER A 473 26.20 4.80 27.30
CA SER A 473 24.95 4.54 28.02
C SER A 473 23.74 4.97 27.19
N ILE A 474 22.61 4.30 27.38
CA ILE A 474 21.30 4.76 26.91
C ILE A 474 20.70 5.64 28.03
N PRO A 475 20.19 6.85 27.75
CA PRO A 475 19.54 7.67 28.77
C PRO A 475 18.36 6.95 29.42
N ALA A 476 18.24 7.01 30.75
CA ALA A 476 17.20 6.30 31.49
C ALA A 476 15.78 6.75 31.12
N THR A 477 15.61 8.01 30.72
CA THR A 477 14.34 8.61 30.32
C THR A 477 13.92 8.28 28.89
N LEU A 478 14.80 7.68 28.07
CA LEU A 478 14.54 7.45 26.65
C LEU A 478 13.32 6.55 26.40
N ALA A 479 13.15 5.51 27.21
CA ALA A 479 11.98 4.62 27.11
C ALA A 479 10.69 5.34 27.49
N ALA A 480 10.74 6.25 28.46
CA ALA A 480 9.57 6.99 28.93
C ALA A 480 9.21 8.20 28.04
N SER A 481 10.18 8.77 27.31
CA SER A 481 9.99 9.95 26.47
C SER A 481 9.39 9.65 25.10
N MET A 482 9.38 8.38 24.66
CA MET A 482 9.02 7.98 23.30
C MET A 482 8.19 6.69 23.30
N THR A 483 7.43 6.47 22.23
CA THR A 483 6.69 5.21 22.03
C THR A 483 7.46 4.32 21.04
N LEU A 484 8.51 3.67 21.52
CA LEU A 484 9.46 2.92 20.69
C LEU A 484 8.90 1.57 20.23
N LEU A 485 9.08 1.25 18.95
CA LEU A 485 8.63 0.04 18.28
C LEU A 485 9.79 -0.86 17.83
N ASP A 486 10.86 -0.27 17.29
CA ASP A 486 12.08 -0.96 16.82
C ASP A 486 13.30 -0.14 17.22
N VAL A 487 14.26 -0.75 17.90
CA VAL A 487 15.50 -0.08 18.29
C VAL A 487 16.73 -0.87 17.91
N ASN A 488 17.80 -0.14 17.63
CA ASN A 488 19.12 -0.71 17.40
C ASN A 488 20.19 0.21 18.00
N PHE A 489 20.87 -0.27 19.03
CA PHE A 489 22.01 0.39 19.65
C PHE A 489 23.29 -0.44 19.51
N GLY A 490 23.38 -1.24 18.45
CA GLY A 490 24.53 -2.11 18.19
C GLY A 490 25.84 -1.35 17.96
N LEU A 491 26.96 -2.05 18.15
CA LEU A 491 28.33 -1.58 17.93
C LEU A 491 28.68 -0.32 18.74
N ASN A 492 28.11 -0.18 19.93
CA ASN A 492 28.48 0.88 20.86
C ASN A 492 29.33 0.30 22.01
N ASN A 493 29.56 1.09 23.06
CA ASN A 493 30.29 0.68 24.26
C ASN A 493 29.35 0.57 25.47
N LEU A 494 28.15 0.00 25.29
CA LEU A 494 27.17 -0.17 26.36
C LEU A 494 27.61 -1.33 27.28
N THR A 495 27.93 -1.02 28.53
CA THR A 495 28.26 -2.02 29.56
C THR A 495 27.04 -2.46 30.38
N THR A 496 26.04 -1.59 30.49
CA THR A 496 24.77 -1.81 31.19
C THR A 496 23.61 -1.19 30.42
N LEU A 497 22.39 -1.63 30.73
CA LEU A 497 21.15 -1.03 30.24
C LEU A 497 20.38 -0.41 31.40
N PRO A 498 19.58 0.66 31.18
CA PRO A 498 18.75 1.25 32.23
C PRO A 498 17.70 0.25 32.77
N PRO A 499 17.21 0.42 34.02
CA PRO A 499 16.26 -0.50 34.65
C PRO A 499 15.02 -0.80 33.79
N ASP A 500 14.44 0.22 33.13
CA ASP A 500 13.29 0.06 32.22
C ASP A 500 13.48 -1.02 31.14
N TRP A 501 14.72 -1.24 30.71
CA TRP A 501 15.06 -2.23 29.68
C TRP A 501 15.28 -3.63 30.24
N LEU A 502 15.67 -3.72 31.52
CA LEU A 502 15.94 -4.97 32.22
C LEU A 502 14.65 -5.54 32.86
N ASP A 503 13.74 -4.66 33.25
CA ASP A 503 12.47 -4.97 33.92
C ASP A 503 11.30 -5.03 32.93
N ASP A 504 10.13 -5.46 33.38
CA ASP A 504 8.89 -5.52 32.58
C ASP A 504 8.22 -4.13 32.49
N ALA A 505 8.94 -3.12 31.98
CA ALA A 505 8.46 -1.74 31.97
C ALA A 505 7.27 -1.54 31.02
N THR A 506 6.32 -0.68 31.41
CA THR A 506 5.14 -0.32 30.60
C THR A 506 5.50 0.53 29.38
N SER A 507 6.57 1.34 29.51
CA SER A 507 7.10 2.21 28.47
C SER A 507 7.51 1.44 27.19
N LEU A 508 8.04 0.23 27.34
CA LEU A 508 8.51 -0.61 26.24
C LEU A 508 7.50 -1.66 25.77
N ARG A 509 6.21 -1.54 26.13
CA ARG A 509 5.19 -2.55 25.78
C ARG A 509 4.89 -2.68 24.28
N GLN A 510 5.11 -1.62 23.52
CA GLN A 510 4.90 -1.63 22.07
C GLN A 510 6.13 -2.06 21.28
N LEU A 511 7.28 -2.20 21.94
CA LEU A 511 8.51 -2.64 21.30
C LEU A 511 8.31 -4.06 20.76
N TYR A 512 8.62 -4.27 19.48
CA TYR A 512 8.59 -5.59 18.84
C TYR A 512 9.97 -6.07 18.39
N LYS A 513 10.98 -5.19 18.41
CA LYS A 513 12.37 -5.50 18.04
C LYS A 513 13.38 -4.66 18.81
N ALA A 514 14.41 -5.31 19.34
CA ALA A 514 15.49 -4.65 20.07
C ALA A 514 16.84 -5.30 19.72
N ARG A 515 17.84 -4.50 19.39
CA ARG A 515 19.17 -5.00 18.99
C ARG A 515 20.26 -4.24 19.72
N PHE A 516 21.14 -4.99 20.39
CA PHE A 516 22.32 -4.48 21.09
C PHE A 516 23.62 -5.19 20.68
N PRO A 517 23.76 -5.72 19.45
CA PRO A 517 24.89 -6.58 19.14
C PRO A 517 26.21 -5.82 19.17
N GLY A 518 27.32 -6.48 19.51
CA GLY A 518 28.65 -5.87 19.56
C GLY A 518 28.86 -4.86 20.69
N ASN A 519 28.04 -4.89 21.73
CA ASN A 519 28.25 -4.14 22.97
C ASN A 519 28.80 -5.05 24.08
N PRO A 520 29.64 -4.55 25.00
CA PRO A 520 30.16 -5.33 26.13
C PRO A 520 29.12 -5.57 27.25
N LEU A 521 27.89 -5.96 26.89
CA LEU A 521 26.80 -6.24 27.83
C LEU A 521 26.95 -7.63 28.45
N ALA A 522 27.16 -7.69 29.77
CA ALA A 522 27.15 -8.95 30.51
C ALA A 522 25.75 -9.37 30.97
N VAL A 523 24.87 -8.39 31.23
CA VAL A 523 23.49 -8.60 31.66
C VAL A 523 22.55 -8.27 30.50
N ALA A 524 21.74 -9.24 30.09
CA ALA A 524 20.79 -9.09 29.00
C ALA A 524 19.38 -8.73 29.48
N PRO A 525 18.58 -8.04 28.64
CA PRO A 525 17.20 -7.65 28.94
C PRO A 525 16.23 -8.83 28.75
N TRP A 526 16.30 -9.81 29.64
CA TRP A 526 15.53 -11.07 29.51
C TRP A 526 14.01 -10.88 29.59
N SER A 527 13.54 -9.83 30.26
CA SER A 527 12.11 -9.45 30.27
C SER A 527 11.58 -9.23 28.85
N LEU A 528 12.37 -8.61 27.97
CA LEU A 528 12.02 -8.38 26.57
C LEU A 528 11.93 -9.70 25.79
N ALA A 529 12.83 -10.65 26.05
CA ALA A 529 12.81 -11.97 25.40
C ALA A 529 11.54 -12.77 25.70
N GLN A 530 10.98 -12.64 26.91
CA GLN A 530 9.76 -13.34 27.32
C GLN A 530 8.50 -12.85 26.59
N ARG A 531 8.51 -11.64 26.03
CA ARG A 531 7.40 -11.04 25.28
C ARG A 531 7.34 -11.47 23.80
N SER A 532 8.07 -12.51 23.40
CA SER A 532 8.13 -12.97 21.99
C SER A 532 8.70 -11.94 21.00
N LEU A 533 9.40 -10.91 21.49
CA LEU A 533 10.10 -9.88 20.72
C LEU A 533 11.36 -10.44 20.04
N ALA A 534 11.75 -9.85 18.91
CA ALA A 534 13.04 -10.14 18.26
C ALA A 534 14.18 -9.38 18.97
N LEU A 535 15.01 -10.09 19.73
CA LEU A 535 16.12 -9.58 20.52
C LEU A 535 17.46 -10.07 19.94
N ASP A 536 18.34 -9.15 19.57
CA ASP A 536 19.71 -9.50 19.13
C ASP A 536 20.74 -9.03 20.16
N LEU A 537 21.53 -9.98 20.64
CA LEU A 537 22.60 -9.83 21.62
C LEU A 537 23.91 -10.44 21.08
N SER A 538 24.05 -10.54 19.76
CA SER A 538 25.26 -11.11 19.13
C SER A 538 26.51 -10.33 19.54
N SER A 539 27.65 -11.00 19.71
CA SER A 539 28.92 -10.39 20.13
C SER A 539 28.80 -9.54 21.41
N THR A 540 27.98 -9.97 22.37
CA THR A 540 27.93 -9.42 23.73
C THR A 540 28.65 -10.34 24.73
N LEU A 541 28.75 -9.93 26.00
CA LEU A 541 29.38 -10.71 27.08
C LEU A 541 28.40 -11.66 27.79
N VAL A 542 27.24 -11.92 27.21
CA VAL A 542 26.23 -12.81 27.79
C VAL A 542 26.74 -14.25 27.85
N ALA A 543 26.89 -14.78 29.06
CA ALA A 543 27.40 -16.14 29.30
C ALA A 543 26.32 -17.15 29.72
N LYS A 544 25.14 -16.70 30.13
CA LYS A 544 24.06 -17.55 30.66
C LYS A 544 22.71 -17.09 30.15
N VAL A 545 21.83 -18.05 29.86
CA VAL A 545 20.44 -17.83 29.45
C VAL A 545 19.51 -18.40 30.52
N PRO A 546 18.51 -17.64 31.02
CA PRO A 546 17.58 -18.14 32.03
C PRO A 546 16.61 -19.19 31.45
N SER A 547 16.12 -20.08 32.32
CA SER A 547 15.08 -21.06 31.97
C SER A 547 13.81 -20.35 31.50
N GLY A 548 13.25 -20.79 30.36
CA GLY A 548 12.03 -20.23 29.78
C GLY A 548 12.23 -19.34 28.55
N VAL A 549 13.48 -18.96 28.23
CA VAL A 549 13.79 -18.27 26.96
C VAL A 549 13.97 -19.28 25.83
N ALA A 550 13.09 -19.22 24.82
CA ALA A 550 13.12 -20.14 23.68
C ALA A 550 14.05 -19.64 22.57
N LEU A 551 15.20 -20.31 22.38
CA LEU A 551 16.22 -19.95 21.38
C LEU A 551 16.01 -20.61 20.01
N THR A 552 15.21 -21.68 19.92
CA THR A 552 15.05 -22.50 18.70
C THR A 552 14.46 -21.75 17.51
N LYS A 553 13.67 -20.70 17.75
CA LYS A 553 13.09 -19.84 16.70
C LYS A 553 14.04 -18.70 16.29
N ARG A 554 15.23 -18.59 16.90
CA ARG A 554 16.19 -17.48 16.72
C ARG A 554 15.56 -16.09 16.84
N ARG A 555 14.51 -15.97 17.66
CA ARG A 555 13.97 -14.66 18.07
C ARG A 555 14.93 -13.96 19.04
N VAL A 556 15.64 -14.74 19.84
CA VAL A 556 16.79 -14.27 20.62
C VAL A 556 18.04 -14.78 19.92
N VAL A 557 18.91 -13.87 19.48
CA VAL A 557 20.17 -14.19 18.79
C VAL A 557 21.34 -13.89 19.74
N LEU A 558 22.23 -14.86 19.91
CA LEU A 558 23.38 -14.84 20.83
C LEU A 558 24.67 -15.24 20.11
N ASP A 559 24.70 -15.10 18.78
CA ASP A 559 25.85 -15.49 17.96
C ASP A 559 27.12 -14.77 18.47
N ASP A 560 28.27 -15.46 18.49
CA ASP A 560 29.55 -14.88 18.95
C ASP A 560 29.55 -14.36 20.42
N THR A 561 28.70 -14.93 21.29
CA THR A 561 28.73 -14.67 22.75
C THR A 561 29.46 -15.78 23.51
N PRO A 562 29.95 -15.54 24.75
CA PRO A 562 30.50 -16.59 25.61
C PRO A 562 29.54 -17.77 25.81
N TYR A 563 28.23 -17.53 25.86
CA TYR A 563 27.22 -18.58 25.90
C TYR A 563 27.30 -19.49 24.67
N CYS A 564 27.36 -18.92 23.46
CA CYS A 564 27.45 -19.70 22.22
C CYS A 564 28.84 -20.34 22.00
N SER A 565 29.91 -19.78 22.56
CA SER A 565 31.22 -20.43 22.58
C SER A 565 31.24 -21.68 23.47
N ALA A 566 30.47 -21.70 24.56
CA ALA A 566 30.38 -22.83 25.48
C ALA A 566 29.30 -23.87 25.10
N SER A 567 28.37 -23.51 24.22
CA SER A 567 27.22 -24.35 23.83
C SER A 567 27.30 -24.75 22.36
N THR A 568 27.55 -26.02 22.07
CA THR A 568 27.49 -26.57 20.69
C THR A 568 26.05 -26.88 20.29
N THR A 569 25.29 -25.84 19.94
CA THR A 569 23.86 -25.95 19.58
C THR A 569 23.58 -25.34 18.22
N SER A 570 22.63 -25.92 17.49
CA SER A 570 22.28 -25.50 16.11
C SER A 570 21.77 -24.05 16.01
N TYR A 571 21.31 -23.44 17.10
CA TYR A 571 20.87 -22.05 17.12
C TYR A 571 21.99 -21.05 17.44
N CYS A 572 23.23 -21.48 17.67
CA CYS A 572 24.41 -20.60 17.73
C CYS A 572 25.12 -20.66 16.38
N GLN A 573 25.18 -19.53 15.66
CA GLN A 573 25.76 -19.47 14.33
C GLN A 573 27.04 -18.62 14.34
N PRO A 574 28.08 -19.01 13.59
CA PRO A 574 29.28 -18.20 13.49
C PRO A 574 29.02 -16.94 12.63
N LEU A 575 29.73 -15.86 12.96
CA LEU A 575 29.78 -14.67 12.11
C LEU A 575 30.79 -14.90 10.98
N CYS A 576 30.50 -14.36 9.78
CA CYS A 576 31.43 -14.43 8.65
C CYS A 576 32.59 -13.45 8.78
N ALA A 577 32.38 -12.33 9.49
CA ALA A 577 33.39 -11.34 9.84
C ALA A 577 33.00 -10.63 11.14
N PRO A 578 33.96 -10.05 11.88
CA PRO A 578 33.66 -9.23 13.06
C PRO A 578 32.66 -8.11 12.73
N ALA A 579 31.72 -7.86 13.64
CA ALA A 579 30.65 -6.87 13.47
C ALA A 579 29.69 -7.09 12.28
N CYS A 580 29.86 -8.13 11.47
CA CYS A 580 28.91 -8.50 10.42
C CYS A 580 27.84 -9.47 10.95
N PHE A 581 26.85 -8.91 11.64
CA PHE A 581 25.72 -9.68 12.17
C PHE A 581 24.84 -10.25 11.05
N SER A 582 24.19 -11.38 11.33
CA SER A 582 23.41 -12.13 10.32
C SER A 582 22.32 -11.29 9.63
N TYR A 583 21.71 -10.32 10.32
CA TYR A 583 20.68 -9.44 9.76
C TYR A 583 21.22 -8.26 8.93
N LEU A 584 22.53 -8.05 8.90
CA LEU A 584 23.15 -6.97 8.12
C LEU A 584 23.34 -7.37 6.66
N ARG A 585 23.69 -8.62 6.39
CA ARG A 585 23.96 -9.09 5.03
C ARG A 585 22.70 -9.11 4.17
N GLY A 586 22.73 -8.47 3.00
CA GLY A 586 21.60 -8.46 2.06
C GLY A 586 20.38 -7.73 2.61
N ASN A 587 20.57 -6.73 3.46
CA ASN A 587 19.53 -5.92 4.06
C ASN A 587 19.21 -4.63 3.29
N LYS A 588 19.76 -4.47 2.07
CA LYS A 588 19.62 -3.31 1.18
C LYS A 588 20.30 -2.03 1.68
N TYR A 589 21.14 -2.13 2.70
CA TYR A 589 22.00 -1.05 3.17
C TYR A 589 23.45 -1.50 3.07
N CYS A 590 24.32 -0.70 2.45
CA CYS A 590 25.74 -1.03 2.44
C CYS A 590 26.36 -0.99 3.85
N ASN A 591 26.76 -2.14 4.37
CA ASN A 591 27.36 -2.36 5.68
C ASN A 591 28.84 -2.71 5.51
N LEU A 592 29.74 -1.77 5.81
CA LEU A 592 31.18 -1.96 5.57
C LEU A 592 31.77 -3.15 6.35
N ALA A 593 31.25 -3.43 7.55
CA ALA A 593 31.66 -4.62 8.32
C ALA A 593 31.39 -5.95 7.58
N CYS A 594 30.36 -5.98 6.73
CA CYS A 594 30.00 -7.13 5.90
C CYS A 594 30.57 -7.07 4.47
N PHE A 595 31.15 -5.95 4.06
CA PHE A 595 31.68 -5.74 2.72
C PHE A 595 33.08 -6.35 2.58
N ASN A 596 33.16 -7.68 2.63
CA ASN A 596 34.37 -8.46 2.43
C ASN A 596 34.04 -9.83 1.81
N ALA A 597 35.07 -10.52 1.29
CA ALA A 597 34.89 -11.80 0.61
C ALA A 597 34.24 -12.89 1.48
N ALA A 598 34.59 -12.97 2.77
CA ALA A 598 34.04 -13.98 3.69
C ALA A 598 32.53 -13.80 3.91
N CYS A 599 32.04 -12.57 3.84
CA CYS A 599 30.63 -12.21 3.96
C CYS A 599 29.93 -11.99 2.62
N ALA A 600 30.53 -12.47 1.51
CA ALA A 600 30.01 -12.31 0.15
C ALA A 600 29.69 -10.85 -0.21
N PHE A 601 30.56 -9.92 0.19
CA PHE A 601 30.46 -8.48 -0.09
C PHE A 601 29.09 -7.89 0.26
N ASP A 602 28.62 -8.16 1.48
CA ASP A 602 27.33 -7.70 2.01
C ASP A 602 26.11 -8.12 1.16
N GLY A 603 26.23 -9.20 0.39
CA GLY A 603 25.17 -9.64 -0.50
C GLY A 603 24.94 -8.71 -1.70
N GLY A 604 25.90 -7.83 -2.03
CA GLY A 604 25.81 -6.87 -3.13
C GLY A 604 25.19 -5.51 -2.76
N ASP A 605 24.83 -5.29 -1.50
CA ASP A 605 24.17 -4.04 -1.05
C ASP A 605 25.03 -2.77 -1.24
N CYS A 606 26.34 -2.92 -1.44
CA CYS A 606 27.30 -1.83 -1.67
C CYS A 606 27.54 -1.50 -3.16
N ASP A 607 27.00 -2.27 -4.10
CA ASP A 607 27.37 -2.17 -5.52
C ASP A 607 27.03 -0.79 -6.14
N GLY A 608 25.92 -0.18 -5.71
CA GLY A 608 25.51 1.17 -6.16
C GLY A 608 26.40 2.32 -5.67
N LEU A 609 27.31 2.06 -4.72
CA LEU A 609 28.20 3.08 -4.15
C LEU A 609 29.58 3.14 -4.84
N ALA A 610 29.85 2.25 -5.79
CA ALA A 610 31.15 2.13 -6.48
C ALA A 610 32.33 2.08 -5.48
N LEU A 611 32.19 1.22 -4.46
CA LEU A 611 33.27 0.92 -3.51
C LEU A 611 34.15 -0.20 -4.06
N ASP A 612 35.46 -0.11 -3.84
CA ASP A 612 36.40 -1.13 -4.30
C ASP A 612 36.27 -2.41 -3.48
N ARG A 613 36.10 -3.56 -4.16
CA ARG A 613 36.13 -4.89 -3.56
C ARG A 613 37.58 -5.33 -3.37
N SER A 614 38.26 -4.76 -2.36
CA SER A 614 39.63 -5.13 -1.99
C SER A 614 39.71 -6.33 -1.06
#